data_AF-A0A838G7H1-F1
#
_entry.id   AF-A0A838G7H1-F1
#
_cell.length_a   1.000
_cell.length_b   1.000
_cell.length_c   1.000
_cell.angle_alpha   90.00
_cell.angle_beta   90.00
_cell.angle_gamma   90.00
#
_symmetry.space_group_name_H-M   'P 1'
#
loop_
_entity.id
_entity.type
_entity.pdbx_description
1 polymer ?
#
loop_
_entity_poly.entity_id
_entity_poly.type
_entity_poly.pdbx_seq_one_letter_code
_entity_poly.pdbx_strand_id
1 'polypeptide(L)'
;VHLDRHEVRFCGAGPAAVRHLDVRFVARAPAGAEHAVSEESLDVRWWPVDALPPQATDLPALVELGLARLGETQNKVEGSAGSAAAS
;
A
#
# COMPACT_ATOMS: atom_id res chain seq x y z
N VAL A 1 -1.46 3.43 10.54
CA VAL A 1 -0.20 3.90 9.92
C VAL A 1 0.85 2.84 10.20
N HIS A 2 1.56 2.35 9.18
CA HIS A 2 2.60 1.34 9.32
C HIS A 2 3.95 1.97 8.96
N LEU A 3 4.91 1.91 9.90
CA LEU A 3 6.27 2.43 9.74
C LEU A 3 7.23 1.31 10.12
N ASP A 4 8.20 1.06 9.26
CA ASP A 4 9.24 0.05 9.51
C ASP A 4 10.62 0.65 9.27
N ARG A 5 11.53 0.47 10.24
CA ARG A 5 12.91 0.96 10.15
C ARG A 5 13.85 -0.23 10.18
N HIS A 6 14.58 -0.45 9.10
CA HIS A 6 15.48 -1.60 8.94
C HIS A 6 16.84 -1.19 8.35
N GLU A 7 17.85 -2.06 8.48
CA GLU A 7 19.14 -1.86 7.80
C GLU A 7 19.10 -2.46 6.39
N VAL A 8 19.68 -1.75 5.42
CA VAL A 8 19.99 -2.25 4.09
C VAL A 8 21.47 -2.12 3.81
N ARG A 9 22.02 -3.11 3.09
CA ARG A 9 23.46 -3.16 2.76
C ARG A 9 23.79 -2.70 1.34
N PHE A 10 22.78 -2.52 0.49
CA PHE A 10 22.98 -2.26 -0.95
C PHE A 10 22.78 -0.79 -1.35
N CYS A 11 22.19 0.04 -0.48
CA CYS A 11 22.01 1.48 -0.73
C CYS A 11 23.19 2.26 -0.14
N GLY A 12 24.26 2.47 -0.92
CA GLY A 12 25.40 3.32 -0.52
C GLY A 12 26.73 2.88 -1.14
N ALA A 13 27.69 3.79 -1.24
CA ALA A 13 29.02 3.52 -1.82
C ALA A 13 30.05 2.98 -0.79
N GLY A 14 29.61 2.64 0.43
CA GLY A 14 30.50 2.31 1.55
C GLY A 14 30.15 0.99 2.25
N PRO A 15 31.08 0.47 3.08
CA PRO A 15 30.93 -0.82 3.77
C PRO A 15 29.94 -0.82 4.95
N ALA A 16 29.35 0.34 5.29
CA ALA A 16 28.43 0.50 6.41
C ALA A 16 26.98 0.34 5.97
N ALA A 17 26.17 -0.36 6.78
CA ALA A 17 24.74 -0.51 6.53
C ALA A 17 24.01 0.83 6.69
N VAL A 18 23.17 1.16 5.71
CA VAL A 18 22.31 2.35 5.75
C VAL A 18 20.97 1.96 6.36
N ARG A 19 20.32 2.89 7.07
CA ARG A 19 18.99 2.68 7.64
C ARG A 19 17.93 3.21 6.68
N HIS A 20 16.99 2.35 6.31
CA HIS A 20 15.79 2.73 5.60
C HIS A 20 14.63 2.95 6.56
N LEU A 21 13.68 3.79 6.15
CA LEU A 21 12.39 3.97 6.79
C LEU A 21 11.32 3.78 5.73
N ASP A 22 10.54 2.74 5.88
CA ASP A 22 9.42 2.43 5.00
C ASP A 22 8.16 3.15 5.50
N VAL A 23 7.59 3.98 4.65
CA VAL A 23 6.29 4.61 4.88
C VAL A 23 5.28 4.01 3.91
N ARG A 24 4.23 3.37 4.44
CA ARG A 24 3.24 2.65 3.63
C ARG A 24 1.94 3.43 3.52
N PHE A 25 1.44 3.57 2.28
CA PHE A 25 0.20 4.25 1.94
C PHE A 25 -0.80 3.27 1.32
N VAL A 26 -2.08 3.58 1.45
CA VAL A 26 -3.16 2.88 0.75
C VAL A 26 -3.93 3.89 -0.10
N ALA A 27 -4.22 3.52 -1.34
CA ALA A 27 -4.97 4.32 -2.29
C ALA A 27 -5.96 3.43 -3.05
N ARG A 28 -7.04 4.03 -3.55
CA ARG A 28 -8.01 3.37 -4.42
C ARG A 28 -7.91 3.96 -5.81
N ALA A 29 -7.60 3.13 -6.79
CA ALA A 29 -7.65 3.52 -8.20
C ALA A 29 -9.09 3.40 -8.74
N PRO A 30 -9.48 4.19 -9.76
CA PRO A 30 -10.71 3.96 -10.50
C PRO A 30 -10.73 2.56 -11.13
N ALA A 31 -11.94 2.03 -11.38
CA ALA A 31 -12.08 0.79 -12.13
C ALA A 31 -11.52 0.95 -13.55
N GLY A 32 -10.76 -0.05 -14.01
CA GLY A 32 -10.11 -0.02 -15.33
C GLY A 32 -8.85 0.86 -15.40
N ALA A 33 -8.30 1.31 -14.26
CA ALA A 33 -7.04 2.01 -14.24
C ALA A 33 -5.89 1.09 -14.69
N GLU A 34 -5.15 1.51 -15.72
CA GLU A 34 -3.95 0.83 -16.19
C GLU A 34 -2.74 1.21 -15.34
N HIS A 35 -1.79 0.28 -15.18
CA HIS A 35 -0.51 0.56 -14.54
C HIS A 35 0.47 1.23 -15.51
N ALA A 36 1.43 2.01 -14.99
CA ALA A 36 2.51 2.59 -15.76
C ALA A 36 3.86 2.03 -15.31
N VAL A 37 4.75 1.77 -16.28
CA VAL A 37 6.16 1.44 -16.05
C VAL A 37 7.02 2.71 -16.20
N SER A 38 8.21 2.70 -15.63
CA SER A 38 9.20 3.78 -15.72
C SER A 38 10.62 3.21 -15.78
N GLU A 39 11.63 4.07 -15.97
CA GLU A 39 13.05 3.68 -15.87
C GLU A 39 13.38 3.00 -14.53
N GLU A 40 12.68 3.39 -13.46
CA GLU A 40 12.87 2.85 -12.11
C GLU A 40 11.89 1.71 -11.77
N SER A 41 10.88 1.43 -12.61
CA SER A 41 9.81 0.46 -12.34
C SER A 41 9.42 -0.29 -13.60
N LEU A 42 10.13 -1.38 -13.88
CA LEU A 42 10.15 -2.02 -15.19
C LEU A 42 9.09 -3.13 -15.37
N ASP A 43 8.57 -3.73 -14.28
CA ASP A 43 7.61 -4.86 -14.33
C ASP A 43 6.47 -4.67 -13.32
N VAL A 44 5.65 -3.63 -13.56
CA VAL A 44 4.49 -3.29 -12.72
C VAL A 44 3.26 -4.02 -13.23
N ARG A 45 2.49 -4.66 -12.34
CA ARG A 45 1.24 -5.37 -12.66
C ARG A 45 0.17 -5.18 -11.59
N TRP A 46 -1.06 -5.52 -11.92
CA TRP A 46 -2.15 -5.67 -10.95
C TRP A 46 -2.27 -7.13 -10.53
N TRP A 47 -2.52 -7.37 -9.24
CA TRP A 47 -2.83 -8.69 -8.68
C TRP A 47 -4.12 -8.62 -7.87
N PRO A 48 -4.93 -9.70 -7.88
CA PRO A 48 -5.98 -9.86 -6.89
C PRO A 48 -5.39 -9.84 -5.48
N VAL A 49 -6.08 -9.18 -4.54
CA VAL A 49 -5.60 -9.01 -3.15
C VAL A 49 -5.50 -10.33 -2.38
N ASP A 50 -6.22 -11.35 -2.83
CA ASP A 50 -6.26 -12.72 -2.29
C ASP A 50 -5.41 -13.72 -3.11
N ALA A 51 -4.76 -13.26 -4.18
CA ALA A 51 -3.92 -14.08 -5.06
C ALA A 51 -2.58 -13.40 -5.36
N LEU A 52 -1.90 -12.95 -4.31
CA LEU A 52 -0.57 -12.36 -4.41
C LEU A 52 0.47 -13.41 -4.87
N PRO A 53 1.56 -13.00 -5.53
CA PRO A 53 2.65 -13.90 -5.89
C PRO A 53 3.24 -14.59 -4.64
N PRO A 54 3.58 -15.88 -4.71
CA PRO A 54 4.06 -16.64 -3.55
C PRO A 54 5.37 -16.10 -2.95
N GLN A 55 6.17 -15.39 -3.75
CA GLN A 55 7.39 -14.72 -3.30
C GLN A 55 7.16 -13.46 -2.46
N ALA A 56 5.93 -12.93 -2.42
CA ALA A 56 5.59 -11.70 -1.71
C ALA A 56 5.23 -11.98 -0.25
N THR A 57 6.19 -12.46 0.55
CA THR A 57 5.93 -13.02 1.89
C THR A 57 5.53 -11.98 2.94
N ASP A 58 5.89 -10.71 2.75
CA ASP A 58 5.62 -9.60 3.67
C ASP A 58 4.35 -8.79 3.31
N LEU A 59 3.86 -8.93 2.08
CA LEU A 59 2.70 -8.18 1.59
C LEU A 59 1.34 -8.57 2.19
N PRO A 60 1.03 -9.84 2.52
CA PRO A 60 -0.29 -10.23 3.01
C PRO A 60 -0.75 -9.41 4.23
N ALA A 61 0.12 -9.27 5.22
CA ALA A 61 -0.20 -8.47 6.43
C ALA A 61 -0.43 -6.99 6.10
N LEU A 62 0.31 -6.42 5.14
CA LEU A 62 0.12 -5.04 4.69
C LEU A 62 -1.18 -4.86 3.90
N VAL A 63 -1.58 -5.86 3.10
CA VAL A 63 -2.86 -5.86 2.38
C VAL A 63 -4.03 -5.94 3.35
N GLU A 64 -3.98 -6.80 4.36
CA GLU A 64 -5.01 -6.88 5.41
C GLU A 64 -5.19 -5.54 6.12
N LEU A 65 -4.08 -4.91 6.54
CA LEU A 65 -4.11 -3.57 7.15
C LEU A 65 -4.71 -2.52 6.20
N GLY A 66 -4.36 -2.57 4.92
CA GLY A 66 -4.89 -1.67 3.90
C GLY A 66 -6.40 -1.81 3.70
N LEU A 67 -6.89 -3.04 3.59
CA LEU A 67 -8.32 -3.34 3.41
C LEU A 67 -9.13 -2.90 4.63
N ALA A 68 -8.66 -3.20 5.85
CA ALA A 68 -9.30 -2.74 7.08
C ALA A 68 -9.45 -1.21 7.09
N ARG A 69 -8.38 -0.49 6.73
CA ARG A 69 -8.35 0.98 6.71
C ARG A 69 -9.27 1.60 5.65
N LEU A 70 -9.44 0.94 4.51
CA LEU A 70 -10.38 1.37 3.48
C LEU A 70 -11.83 1.14 3.91
N GLY A 71 -12.13 0.02 4.57
CA GLY A 71 -13.45 -0.26 5.13
C GLY A 71 -13.91 0.78 6.15
N GLU A 72 -13.02 1.18 7.08
CA GLU A 72 -13.29 2.27 8.02
C GLU A 72 -13.57 3.61 7.31
N THR A 73 -12.88 3.86 6.21
CA THR A 73 -13.05 5.09 5.43
C THR A 73 -14.40 5.13 4.72
N GLN A 74 -14.85 3.99 4.16
CA GLN A 74 -16.19 3.88 3.57
C GLN A 74 -17.27 4.12 4.62
N ASN A 75 -17.18 3.45 5.78
CA ASN A 75 -18.17 3.61 6.87
C ASN A 75 -18.27 5.06 7.35
N LYS A 76 -17.16 5.80 7.38
CA LYS A 76 -17.16 7.23 7.75
C LYS A 76 -17.82 8.11 6.69
N VAL A 77 -17.62 7.82 5.40
CA VAL A 77 -18.25 8.56 4.30
C VAL A 77 -19.76 8.31 4.27
N GLU A 78 -20.20 7.06 4.40
CA GLU A 78 -21.62 6.71 4.44
C GLU A 78 -22.34 7.30 5.66
N GLY A 79 -21.73 7.23 6.85
CA GLY A 79 -22.28 7.83 8.07
C GLY A 79 -22.39 9.37 8.01
N SER A 80 -21.45 10.04 7.33
CA SER A 80 -21.52 11.49 7.09
C SER A 80 -22.61 11.88 6.09
N ALA A 81 -22.84 11.06 5.05
CA ALA A 81 -23.91 11.30 4.07
C ALA A 81 -25.31 11.04 4.67
N GLY A 82 -25.45 10.01 5.52
CA GLY A 82 -26.71 9.69 6.21
C GLY A 82 -27.14 10.76 7.22
N SER A 83 -26.20 11.45 7.86
CA SER A 83 -26.52 12.56 8.78
C SER A 83 -26.94 13.85 8.05
N ALA A 84 -26.52 14.05 6.79
CA ALA A 84 -26.86 15.25 6.01
C ALA A 84 -28.26 15.18 5.37
N ALA A 85 -28.86 13.99 5.26
CA ALA A 85 -30.20 13.79 4.71
C ALA A 85 -31.33 13.87 5.77
N ALA A 86 -30.97 14.00 7.05
CA ALA A 86 -31.90 14.15 8.17
C ALA A 86 -31.77 15.54 8.79
N SER A 87 -32.23 16.58 8.08
CA SER A 87 -32.42 17.95 8.61
C SER A 87 -33.45 18.69 7.77
#